data_AF-A0A428Z3C3-F1
#
_entry.id   AF-A0A428Z3C3-F1
#
_cell.length_a   1.000
_cell.length_b   1.000
_cell.length_c   1.000
_cell.angle_alpha   90.00
_cell.angle_beta   90.00
_cell.angle_gamma   90.00
#
_symmetry.space_group_name_H-M   'P 1'
#
loop_
_entity.id
_entity.type
_entity.pdbx_description
1 polymer ?
#
loop_
_entity_poly.entity_id
_entity_poly.type
_entity_poly.pdbx_seq_one_letter_code
_entity_poly.pdbx_strand_id
1 'polypeptide(L)'
;MTISGIPVEQAAKVEREVEAATGVRDVSIVDPELVPMRISFTPNDITVTGSTEQQAWREQFLQALINQAHGRALIDETKTQRGTDFPMTTKAAETVVAVLSQQPEPMTVDVRPNRVVVAGTIPDEGRRTAIVALFKRLFGEKTVVDQTTTKE
;
A
#
# COMPACT_ATOMS: atom_id res chain seq x y z
N MET A 1 26.84 12.66 9.04
CA MET A 1 25.62 12.02 9.55
C MET A 1 24.97 11.38 8.35
N THR A 2 24.99 10.05 8.26
CA THR A 2 24.39 9.31 7.15
C THR A 2 22.92 9.11 7.50
N ILE A 3 22.01 9.66 6.70
CA ILE A 3 20.57 9.37 6.79
C ILE A 3 20.34 8.25 5.77
N SER A 4 20.03 7.05 6.26
CA SER A 4 19.70 5.88 5.44
C SER A 4 18.28 5.42 5.78
N GLY A 5 17.54 4.92 4.77
CA GLY A 5 16.19 4.38 4.95
C GLY A 5 15.07 5.42 4.84
N ILE A 6 15.12 6.29 3.82
CA ILE A 6 14.00 7.21 3.55
C ILE A 6 12.86 6.41 2.89
N PRO A 7 11.61 6.48 3.39
CA PRO A 7 10.49 5.80 2.76
C PRO A 7 10.36 6.20 1.28
N VAL A 8 9.92 5.29 0.41
CA VAL A 8 9.78 5.60 -1.02
C VAL A 8 8.86 6.80 -1.30
N GLU A 9 7.89 7.06 -0.43
CA GLU A 9 7.05 8.27 -0.47
C GLU A 9 7.81 9.57 -0.18
N GLN A 10 8.83 9.49 0.65
CA GLN A 10 9.61 10.65 1.08
C GLN A 10 10.90 10.83 0.28
N ALA A 11 11.39 9.80 -0.43
CA ALA A 11 12.61 9.88 -1.23
C ALA A 11 12.60 11.07 -2.20
N ALA A 12 11.52 11.24 -2.96
CA ALA A 12 11.37 12.36 -3.91
C ALA A 12 11.25 13.75 -3.24
N LYS A 13 10.80 13.81 -1.98
CA LYS A 13 10.65 15.06 -1.23
C LYS A 13 11.95 15.43 -0.52
N VAL A 14 12.66 14.46 0.05
CA VAL A 14 13.92 14.66 0.76
C VAL A 14 15.08 14.95 -0.19
N GLU A 15 15.11 14.36 -1.40
CA GLU A 15 16.10 14.76 -2.43
C GLU A 15 16.06 16.28 -2.67
N ARG A 16 14.86 16.86 -2.83
CA ARG A 16 14.70 18.31 -3.07
C ARG A 16 15.03 19.19 -1.86
N GLU A 17 14.80 18.72 -0.64
CA GLU A 17 15.09 19.48 0.59
C GLU A 17 16.58 19.37 1.00
N VAL A 18 17.26 18.27 0.66
CA VAL A 18 18.69 18.06 0.96
C VAL A 18 19.60 18.73 -0.07
N GLU A 19 19.19 18.83 -1.35
CA GLU A 19 19.91 19.64 -2.36
C GLU A 19 19.97 21.13 -1.96
N ALA A 20 19.02 21.59 -1.14
CA ALA A 20 18.98 22.96 -0.60
C ALA A 20 19.78 23.14 0.71
N ALA A 21 20.27 22.05 1.34
CA ALA A 21 20.96 22.09 2.62
C ALA A 21 22.49 21.94 2.47
N THR A 22 23.20 23.07 2.58
CA THR A 22 24.66 23.13 2.58
C THR A 22 25.24 22.39 3.80
N GLY A 23 25.60 21.11 3.66
CA GLY A 23 26.30 20.37 4.73
C GLY A 23 26.24 18.84 4.70
N VAL A 24 25.40 18.22 3.85
CA VAL A 24 25.32 16.76 3.75
C VAL A 24 26.29 16.26 2.67
N ARG A 25 27.39 15.64 3.08
CA ARG A 25 28.48 15.23 2.17
C ARG A 25 28.28 13.87 1.50
N ASP A 26 27.38 13.03 2.01
CA ASP A 26 27.06 11.73 1.41
C ASP A 26 25.69 11.25 1.95
N VAL A 27 24.66 11.23 1.09
CA VAL A 27 23.41 10.51 1.35
C VAL A 27 23.48 9.25 0.50
N SER A 28 23.82 8.13 1.11
CA SER A 28 23.58 6.83 0.50
C SER A 28 22.09 6.52 0.66
N ILE A 29 21.29 6.97 -0.32
CA ILE A 29 19.93 6.47 -0.55
C ILE A 29 20.13 5.04 -1.07
N VAL A 30 20.19 4.07 -0.16
CA VAL A 30 20.06 2.68 -0.56
C VAL A 30 18.59 2.49 -0.89
N ASP A 31 18.29 2.22 -2.17
CA ASP A 31 16.93 1.92 -2.61
C ASP A 31 16.47 0.65 -1.88
N PRO A 32 15.45 0.73 -1.01
CA PRO A 32 15.01 -0.42 -0.24
C PRO A 32 14.34 -1.45 -1.14
N GLU A 33 14.46 -2.73 -0.81
CA GLU A 33 13.77 -3.79 -1.51
C GLU A 33 12.25 -3.67 -1.28
N LEU A 34 11.50 -3.46 -2.35
CA LEU A 34 10.05 -3.42 -2.33
C LEU A 34 9.47 -4.84 -2.25
N VAL A 35 9.25 -5.32 -1.03
CA VAL A 35 8.74 -6.68 -0.77
C VAL A 35 7.25 -6.75 -1.11
N PRO A 36 6.76 -7.84 -1.73
CA PRO A 36 5.33 -8.01 -1.98
C PRO A 36 4.49 -7.80 -0.73
N MET A 37 3.41 -7.04 -0.90
CA MET A 37 2.43 -6.73 0.12
C MET A 37 1.09 -7.36 -0.25
N ARG A 38 0.35 -7.88 0.72
CA ARG A 38 -1.03 -8.34 0.51
C ARG A 38 -1.97 -7.73 1.53
N ILE A 39 -3.11 -7.24 1.03
CA ILE A 39 -4.24 -6.79 1.83
C ILE A 39 -5.43 -7.69 1.49
N SER A 40 -5.92 -8.43 2.47
CA SER A 40 -7.05 -9.35 2.33
C SER A 40 -8.24 -8.82 3.10
N PHE A 41 -9.41 -8.78 2.47
CA PHE A 41 -10.65 -8.29 3.03
C PHE A 41 -11.59 -9.47 3.20
N THR A 42 -12.08 -9.68 4.42
CA THR A 42 -13.17 -10.59 4.75
C THR A 42 -14.31 -9.79 5.38
N PRO A 43 -15.53 -10.37 5.55
CA PRO A 43 -16.64 -9.63 6.14
C PRO A 43 -16.33 -9.00 7.51
N ASN A 44 -15.44 -9.61 8.30
CA ASN A 44 -15.15 -9.18 9.67
C ASN A 44 -13.78 -8.48 9.79
N ASP A 45 -12.81 -8.92 8.99
CA ASP A 45 -11.40 -8.61 9.21
C ASP A 45 -10.70 -8.15 7.93
N ILE A 46 -9.68 -7.31 8.11
CA ILE A 46 -8.74 -6.87 7.09
C ILE A 46 -7.36 -7.35 7.52
N THR A 47 -6.76 -8.25 6.76
CA THR A 47 -5.40 -8.76 7.05
C THR A 47 -4.38 -8.08 6.16
N VAL A 48 -3.32 -7.56 6.78
CA VAL A 48 -2.26 -6.83 6.08
C VAL A 48 -0.93 -7.53 6.30
N THR A 49 -0.29 -7.95 5.21
CA THR A 49 1.06 -8.52 5.21
C THR A 49 1.99 -7.60 4.41
N GLY A 50 3.26 -7.56 4.77
CA GLY A 50 4.27 -6.75 4.09
C GLY A 50 5.49 -6.58 4.97
N SER A 51 6.49 -5.85 4.49
CA SER A 51 7.69 -5.56 5.26
C SER A 51 8.20 -4.16 4.99
N THR A 52 8.67 -3.50 6.05
CA THR A 52 9.39 -2.22 5.98
C THR A 52 10.48 -2.22 7.03
N GLU A 53 11.60 -1.54 6.81
CA GLU A 53 12.65 -1.42 7.82
C GLU A 53 12.30 -0.40 8.92
N GLN A 54 11.26 0.40 8.72
CA GLN A 54 10.91 1.54 9.57
C GLN A 54 9.73 1.22 10.49
N GLN A 55 10.02 0.90 11.76
CA GLN A 55 8.99 0.57 12.76
C GLN A 55 7.96 1.71 12.95
N ALA A 56 8.42 2.97 13.09
CA ALA A 56 7.52 4.11 13.27
C ALA A 56 6.60 4.31 12.05
N TRP A 57 7.12 4.03 10.86
CA TRP A 57 6.35 4.09 9.62
C TRP A 57 5.32 2.97 9.54
N ARG A 58 5.69 1.74 9.90
CA ARG A 58 4.77 0.60 10.02
C ARG A 58 3.60 0.93 10.94
N GLU A 59 3.85 1.53 12.10
CA GLU A 59 2.82 1.93 13.05
C GLU A 59 1.89 3.00 12.48
N GLN A 60 2.44 4.03 11.83
CA GLN A 60 1.65 5.08 11.17
C GLN A 60 0.80 4.52 10.02
N PHE A 61 1.38 3.63 9.21
CA PHE A 61 0.71 2.95 8.12
C PHE A 61 -0.49 2.15 8.63
N LEU A 62 -0.30 1.30 9.64
CA LEU A 62 -1.36 0.50 10.25
C LEU A 62 -2.45 1.39 10.88
N GLN A 63 -2.06 2.46 11.57
CA GLN A 63 -3.02 3.39 12.17
C GLN A 63 -3.89 4.07 11.11
N ALA A 64 -3.31 4.43 9.96
CA ALA A 64 -4.05 5.00 8.85
C ALA A 64 -5.07 4.00 8.29
N LEU A 65 -4.72 2.72 8.19
CA LEU A 65 -5.65 1.67 7.75
C LEU A 65 -6.79 1.44 8.75
N ILE A 66 -6.52 1.42 10.05
CA ILE A 66 -7.55 1.30 11.10
C ILE A 66 -8.62 2.38 10.94
N ASN A 67 -8.20 3.62 10.66
CA ASN A 67 -9.13 4.74 10.49
C ASN A 67 -10.07 4.58 9.27
N GLN A 68 -9.71 3.73 8.31
CA GLN A 68 -10.48 3.45 7.09
C GLN A 68 -11.15 2.07 7.09
N ALA A 69 -10.97 1.26 8.14
CA ALA A 69 -11.46 -0.12 8.19
C ALA A 69 -12.98 -0.27 8.34
N HIS A 70 -13.70 0.86 8.55
CA HIS A 70 -15.17 0.91 8.63
C HIS A 70 -15.79 -0.12 9.60
N GLY A 71 -15.16 -0.33 10.75
CA GLY A 71 -15.63 -1.26 11.79
C GLY A 71 -15.12 -2.69 11.66
N ARG A 72 -14.35 -3.02 10.61
CA ARG A 72 -13.62 -4.28 10.50
C ARG A 72 -12.38 -4.28 11.40
N ALA A 73 -12.02 -5.43 11.93
CA ALA A 73 -10.79 -5.57 12.68
C ALA A 73 -9.59 -5.58 11.72
N LEU A 74 -8.53 -4.83 12.03
CA LEU A 74 -7.28 -4.90 11.28
C LEU A 74 -6.36 -5.95 11.93
N ILE A 75 -6.02 -6.99 11.17
CA ILE A 75 -5.05 -8.01 11.55
C ILE A 75 -3.70 -7.64 10.94
N ASP A 76 -2.77 -7.22 11.79
CA ASP A 76 -1.41 -6.88 11.41
C ASP A 76 -0.51 -8.12 11.34
N GLU A 77 -0.10 -8.49 10.14
CA GLU A 77 0.92 -9.50 9.86
C GLU A 77 2.16 -8.90 9.17
N THR A 78 2.30 -7.56 9.23
CA THR A 78 3.45 -6.85 8.67
C THR A 78 4.68 -7.03 9.56
N LYS A 79 5.88 -6.92 8.97
CA LYS A 79 7.15 -7.15 9.67
C LYS A 79 8.09 -5.96 9.54
N THR A 80 8.93 -5.79 10.55
CA THR A 80 10.05 -4.85 10.49
C THR A 80 11.29 -5.58 10.02
N GLN A 81 11.73 -5.33 8.77
CA GLN A 81 12.84 -6.04 8.14
C GLN A 81 13.80 -5.06 7.47
N ARG A 82 15.09 -5.17 7.81
CA ARG A 82 16.14 -4.27 7.31
C ARG A 82 16.24 -4.29 5.78
N GLY A 83 16.41 -3.12 5.17
CA GLY A 83 16.57 -2.95 3.72
C GLY A 83 15.30 -3.24 2.92
N THR A 84 14.13 -3.21 3.55
CA THR A 84 12.84 -3.39 2.87
C THR A 84 11.95 -2.17 3.06
N ASP A 85 11.03 -1.94 2.13
CA ASP A 85 9.95 -0.96 2.31
C ASP A 85 8.64 -1.44 1.68
N PHE A 86 7.53 -0.80 2.05
CA PHE A 86 6.24 -1.14 1.48
C PHE A 86 6.18 -0.76 0.00
N PRO A 87 5.63 -1.62 -0.88
CA PRO A 87 5.52 -1.38 -2.32
C PRO A 87 4.37 -0.42 -2.68
N MET A 88 3.74 0.20 -1.69
CA MET A 88 2.68 1.19 -1.88
C MET A 88 2.77 2.30 -0.83
N THR A 89 2.19 3.44 -1.20
CA THR A 89 2.07 4.59 -0.31
C THR A 89 0.99 4.36 0.76
N THR A 90 1.14 4.96 1.93
CA THR A 90 0.11 5.02 2.97
C THR A 90 -1.19 5.56 2.39
N LYS A 91 -1.12 6.61 1.55
CA LYS A 91 -2.33 7.21 0.97
C LYS A 91 -3.07 6.27 0.00
N ALA A 92 -2.32 5.51 -0.80
CA ALA A 92 -2.91 4.49 -1.68
C ALA A 92 -3.54 3.38 -0.84
N ALA A 93 -2.85 2.92 0.21
CA ALA A 93 -3.33 1.89 1.12
C ALA A 93 -4.63 2.30 1.85
N GLU A 94 -4.68 3.53 2.39
CA GLU A 94 -5.89 4.11 2.99
C GLU A 94 -7.06 4.09 2.02
N THR A 95 -6.81 4.51 0.77
CA THR A 95 -7.85 4.58 -0.27
C THR A 95 -8.35 3.19 -0.64
N VAL A 96 -7.44 2.23 -0.78
CA VAL A 96 -7.77 0.81 -1.02
C VAL A 96 -8.64 0.27 0.11
N VAL A 97 -8.23 0.50 1.37
CA VAL A 97 -8.97 0.02 2.55
C VAL A 97 -10.34 0.69 2.65
N ALA A 98 -10.43 2.01 2.46
CA ALA A 98 -11.70 2.74 2.52
C ALA A 98 -12.72 2.21 1.50
N VAL A 99 -12.29 1.91 0.27
CA VAL A 99 -13.18 1.42 -0.78
C VAL A 99 -13.54 -0.05 -0.61
N LEU A 100 -12.56 -0.91 -0.31
CA LEU A 100 -12.80 -2.36 -0.25
C LEU A 100 -13.45 -2.81 1.06
N SER A 101 -13.31 -2.06 2.16
CA SER A 101 -14.02 -2.38 3.42
C SER A 101 -15.53 -2.15 3.34
N GLN A 102 -16.01 -1.49 2.28
CA GLN A 102 -17.44 -1.35 1.99
C GLN A 102 -17.97 -2.49 1.10
N GLN A 103 -17.11 -3.38 0.60
CA GLN A 103 -17.53 -4.53 -0.21
C GLN A 103 -17.95 -5.68 0.70
N PRO A 104 -19.17 -6.24 0.54
CA PRO A 104 -19.63 -7.34 1.40
C PRO A 104 -18.86 -8.64 1.16
N GLU A 105 -18.35 -8.83 -0.06
CA GLU A 105 -17.66 -10.05 -0.46
C GLU A 105 -16.16 -10.00 -0.12
N PRO A 106 -15.51 -11.18 0.03
CA PRO A 106 -14.07 -11.24 0.18
C PRO A 106 -13.32 -10.69 -1.04
N MET A 107 -12.29 -9.91 -0.77
CA MET A 107 -11.43 -9.29 -1.77
C MET A 107 -9.97 -9.47 -1.38
N THR A 108 -9.07 -9.45 -2.35
CA THR A 108 -7.62 -9.49 -2.11
C THR A 108 -6.92 -8.51 -3.04
N VAL A 109 -5.95 -7.79 -2.49
CA VAL A 109 -5.03 -6.92 -3.22
C VAL A 109 -3.61 -7.42 -2.98
N ASP A 110 -2.95 -7.88 -4.04
CA ASP A 110 -1.54 -8.31 -4.04
C ASP A 110 -0.72 -7.24 -4.76
N VAL A 111 0.17 -6.58 -4.04
CA VAL A 111 0.99 -5.48 -4.57
C VAL A 111 2.44 -5.91 -4.62
N ARG A 112 3.00 -5.83 -5.81
CA ARG A 112 4.39 -6.12 -6.15
C ARG A 112 4.98 -4.89 -6.82
N PRO A 113 6.32 -4.74 -6.89
CA PRO A 113 6.98 -3.53 -7.37
C PRO A 113 6.46 -2.98 -8.71
N ASN A 114 6.03 -3.86 -9.62
CA ASN A 114 5.54 -3.48 -10.96
C ASN A 114 4.16 -4.06 -11.28
N ARG A 115 3.42 -4.53 -10.28
CA ARG A 115 2.14 -5.21 -10.52
C ARG A 115 1.23 -5.15 -9.30
N VAL A 116 -0.02 -4.75 -9.52
CA VAL A 116 -1.08 -4.77 -8.52
C VAL A 116 -2.18 -5.69 -9.02
N VAL A 117 -2.42 -6.78 -8.32
CA VAL A 117 -3.50 -7.72 -8.65
C VAL A 117 -4.65 -7.47 -7.69
N VAL A 118 -5.85 -7.24 -8.24
CA VAL A 118 -7.09 -7.14 -7.47
C VAL A 118 -7.94 -8.35 -7.81
N ALA A 119 -8.30 -9.15 -6.80
CA ALA A 119 -9.07 -10.36 -6.98
C ALA A 119 -10.23 -10.42 -5.99
N GLY A 120 -11.29 -11.14 -6.35
CA GLY A 120 -12.47 -11.34 -5.51
C GLY A 120 -13.77 -11.15 -6.30
N THR A 121 -14.88 -11.14 -5.57
CA THR A 121 -16.21 -10.97 -6.17
C THR A 121 -16.74 -9.57 -5.89
N ILE A 122 -17.22 -8.89 -6.92
CA ILE A 122 -17.85 -7.57 -6.78
C ILE A 122 -19.35 -7.71 -7.14
N PRO A 123 -20.27 -7.08 -6.40
CA PRO A 123 -21.70 -7.31 -6.60
C PRO A 123 -22.23 -6.97 -7.99
N ASP A 124 -21.67 -5.95 -8.64
CA ASP A 124 -22.15 -5.45 -9.94
C ASP A 124 -21.01 -4.84 -10.77
N GLU A 125 -21.19 -4.82 -12.09
CA GLU A 125 -20.18 -4.37 -13.06
C GLU A 125 -19.89 -2.86 -12.94
N GLY A 126 -20.87 -2.06 -12.51
CA GLY A 126 -20.69 -0.62 -12.30
C GLY A 126 -19.70 -0.34 -11.17
N ARG A 127 -19.87 -1.02 -10.04
CA ARG A 127 -18.91 -0.99 -8.92
C ARG A 127 -17.55 -1.53 -9.32
N ARG A 128 -17.51 -2.65 -10.04
CA ARG A 128 -16.24 -3.24 -10.52
C ARG A 128 -15.47 -2.23 -11.37
N THR A 129 -16.14 -1.60 -12.33
CA THR A 129 -15.54 -0.58 -13.20
C THR A 129 -14.99 0.59 -12.40
N ALA A 130 -15.74 1.10 -11.42
CA ALA A 130 -15.31 2.21 -10.57
C ALA A 130 -14.09 1.85 -9.70
N ILE A 131 -14.08 0.65 -9.10
CA ILE A 131 -12.97 0.15 -8.30
C ILE A 131 -11.73 -0.01 -9.18
N VAL A 132 -11.82 -0.69 -10.32
CA VAL A 132 -10.68 -0.89 -11.22
C VAL A 132 -10.13 0.45 -11.73
N ALA A 133 -11.00 1.40 -12.09
CA ALA A 133 -10.58 2.74 -12.50
C ALA A 133 -9.82 3.48 -11.38
N LEU A 134 -10.29 3.38 -10.14
CA LEU A 134 -9.60 3.95 -8.97
C LEU A 134 -8.20 3.33 -8.79
N PHE A 135 -8.10 2.00 -8.86
CA PHE A 135 -6.80 1.32 -8.75
C PHE A 135 -5.84 1.74 -9.86
N LYS A 136 -6.32 1.83 -11.11
CA LYS A 136 -5.51 2.31 -12.23
C LYS A 136 -5.01 3.74 -12.03
N ARG A 137 -5.82 4.59 -11.39
CA ARG A 137 -5.41 5.96 -11.03
C ARG A 137 -4.36 6.00 -9.92
N LEU A 138 -4.45 5.10 -8.94
CA LEU A 138 -3.52 5.04 -7.81
C LEU A 138 -2.16 4.42 -8.19
N PHE A 139 -2.18 3.34 -8.97
CA PHE A 139 -1.00 2.50 -9.21
C PHE A 139 -0.48 2.55 -10.66
N GLY A 140 -1.19 3.26 -11.54
CA GLY A 140 -0.91 3.31 -12.97
C GLY A 140 -1.65 2.21 -13.75
N GLU A 141 -2.14 2.57 -14.94
CA GLU A 141 -3.03 1.71 -15.72
C GLU A 141 -2.38 0.37 -16.12
N LYS A 142 -1.10 0.38 -16.49
CA LYS A 142 -0.36 -0.81 -16.94
C LYS A 142 0.05 -1.75 -15.80
N THR A 143 -0.04 -1.27 -14.57
CA THR A 143 0.37 -1.98 -13.35
C THR A 143 -0.76 -2.87 -12.82
N VAL A 144 -2.01 -2.45 -13.03
CA VAL A 144 -3.19 -3.08 -12.43
C VAL A 144 -3.67 -4.25 -13.28
N VAL A 145 -3.75 -5.42 -12.66
CA VAL A 145 -4.37 -6.62 -13.20
C VAL A 145 -5.65 -6.89 -12.44
N ASP A 146 -6.76 -6.75 -13.13
CA ASP A 146 -8.09 -7.07 -12.61
C ASP A 146 -8.39 -8.56 -12.78
N GLN A 147 -8.58 -9.25 -11.65
CA GLN A 147 -9.03 -10.65 -11.55
C GLN A 147 -10.35 -10.73 -10.77
N THR A 148 -11.13 -9.65 -10.76
CA THR A 148 -12.43 -9.62 -10.11
C THR A 148 -13.52 -10.18 -11.02
N THR A 149 -14.50 -10.83 -10.41
CA THR A 149 -15.69 -11.35 -11.08
C THR A 149 -16.94 -10.68 -10.54
N THR A 150 -17.98 -10.56 -11.35
CA THR A 150 -19.30 -10.09 -10.89
C THR A 150 -20.20 -11.26 -10.48
N LYS A 151 -21.15 -11.02 -9.57
CA LYS A 151 -22.29 -11.94 -9.39
C LYS A 151 -23.27 -11.69 -10.54
N GLU A 152 -23.29 -12.60 -11.51
CA GLU A 152 -24.31 -12.61 -12.58
C GLU A 152 -25.72 -12.88 -12.04
#